data_AF-A0AA37M6K4-F1
#
_entry.id   AF-A0AA37M6K4-F1
#
_cell.length_a   1.000
_cell.length_b   1.000
_cell.length_c   1.000
_cell.angle_alpha   90.00
_cell.angle_beta   90.00
_cell.angle_gamma   90.00
#
_symmetry.space_group_name_H-M   'P 1'
#
loop_
_entity.id
_entity.type
_entity.pdbx_description
1 polymer ?
#
loop_
_entity_poly.entity_id
_entity_poly.type
_entity_poly.pdbx_seq_one_letter_code
_entity_poly.pdbx_strand_id
1 'polypeptide(L)'
;MNLTVRIPDDLAERMGTDSDALARRALEGLAVEEFRARRLTQPELRRLLGFGTRTALDAYLKERGVYTDYHYADLMQDLRDLNRLGL
;
A
#
# COMPACT_ATOMS: atom_id res chain seq x y z
N MET A 1 -10.21 3.93 11.49
CA MET A 1 -9.79 5.34 11.68
C MET A 1 -10.34 6.13 10.50
N ASN A 2 -10.90 7.32 10.72
CA ASN A 2 -11.39 8.18 9.65
C ASN A 2 -10.47 9.40 9.53
N LEU A 3 -9.90 9.62 8.34
CA LEU A 3 -9.09 10.79 8.00
C LEU A 3 -9.84 11.55 6.90
N THR A 4 -10.09 12.85 7.10
CA THR A 4 -10.75 13.71 6.11
C THR A 4 -9.75 14.73 5.60
N VAL A 5 -9.55 14.77 4.28
CA VAL A 5 -8.67 15.74 3.61
C VAL A 5 -9.55 16.67 2.78
N ARG A 6 -9.31 17.99 2.90
CA ARG A 6 -9.99 19.00 2.07
C ARG A 6 -9.09 19.39 0.92
N ILE A 7 -9.58 19.25 -0.30
CA ILE A 7 -8.91 19.67 -1.53
C ILE A 7 -9.75 20.81 -2.11
N PRO A 8 -9.14 21.94 -2.49
CA PRO A 8 -9.83 23.01 -3.21
C PRO A 8 -10.51 22.50 -4.49
N ASP A 9 -11.72 23.00 -4.78
CA ASP A 9 -12.55 22.49 -5.88
C ASP A 9 -11.85 22.62 -7.25
N ASP A 10 -11.11 23.70 -7.46
CA ASP A 10 -10.33 23.95 -8.69
C ASP A 10 -9.23 22.90 -8.91
N LEU A 11 -8.70 22.33 -7.84
CA LEU A 11 -7.72 21.25 -7.90
C LEU A 11 -8.42 19.88 -7.99
N ALA A 12 -9.54 19.69 -7.29
CA ALA A 12 -10.32 18.46 -7.35
C ALA A 12 -10.80 18.17 -8.79
N GLU A 13 -11.29 19.19 -9.50
CA GLU A 13 -11.70 19.07 -10.91
C GLU A 13 -10.57 18.55 -11.82
N ARG A 14 -9.33 18.97 -11.55
CA ARG A 14 -8.15 18.55 -12.30
C ARG A 14 -7.68 17.13 -11.95
N MET A 15 -8.05 16.63 -10.76
CA MET A 15 -7.68 15.30 -10.27
C MET A 15 -8.71 14.22 -10.63
N GLY A 16 -9.90 14.64 -11.07
CA GLY A 16 -11.01 13.79 -11.48
C GLY A 16 -12.20 13.91 -10.54
N THR A 17 -13.39 13.63 -11.06
CA THR A 17 -14.66 13.75 -10.32
C THR A 17 -15.03 12.49 -9.53
N ASP A 18 -14.34 11.38 -9.76
CA ASP A 18 -14.54 10.13 -9.03
C ASP A 18 -13.87 10.20 -7.65
N SER A 19 -14.69 10.47 -6.64
CA SER A 19 -14.27 10.59 -5.25
C SER A 19 -13.71 9.28 -4.69
N ASP A 20 -14.19 8.12 -5.15
CA ASP A 20 -13.72 6.81 -4.67
C ASP A 20 -12.34 6.50 -5.26
N ALA A 21 -12.14 6.78 -6.55
CA ALA A 21 -10.83 6.66 -7.18
C ALA A 21 -9.80 7.61 -6.56
N LEU A 22 -10.22 8.82 -6.18
CA LEU A 22 -9.37 9.81 -5.52
C LEU A 22 -9.00 9.36 -4.10
N ALA A 23 -9.98 8.89 -3.32
CA ALA A 23 -9.76 8.35 -1.99
C ALA A 23 -8.81 7.14 -2.03
N ARG A 24 -8.99 6.26 -3.02
CA ARG A 24 -8.11 5.11 -3.24
C ARG A 24 -6.68 5.56 -3.54
N ARG A 25 -6.49 6.52 -4.45
CA ARG A 25 -5.17 7.11 -4.76
C ARG A 25 -4.51 7.77 -3.55
N ALA A 26 -5.28 8.47 -2.73
CA ALA A 26 -4.77 9.11 -1.52
C ALA A 26 -4.30 8.07 -0.49
N LEU A 27 -5.10 7.03 -0.25
CA LEU A 27 -4.72 5.91 0.63
C LEU A 27 -3.46 5.21 0.13
N GLU A 28 -3.41 4.94 -1.17
CA GLU A 28 -2.27 4.32 -1.84
C GLU A 28 -0.98 5.15 -1.71
N GLY A 29 -1.07 6.46 -1.94
CA GLY A 29 0.06 7.38 -1.76
C GLY A 29 0.56 7.38 -0.32
N LEU A 30 -0.35 7.52 0.65
CA LEU A 30 -0.01 7.50 2.07
C LEU A 30 0.65 6.18 2.47
N ALA A 31 0.07 5.04 2.07
CA ALA A 31 0.57 3.73 2.40
C ALA A 31 2.00 3.48 1.88
N VAL A 32 2.28 3.94 0.65
CA VAL A 32 3.62 3.86 0.06
C VAL A 32 4.62 4.73 0.81
N GLU A 33 4.26 5.95 1.20
CA GLU A 33 5.14 6.84 1.98
C GLU A 33 5.44 6.27 3.38
N GLU A 34 4.43 5.74 4.06
CA GLU A 34 4.60 5.09 5.37
C GLU A 34 5.48 3.84 5.28
N PHE A 35 5.37 3.09 4.18
CA PHE A 35 6.26 1.96 3.88
C PHE A 35 7.70 2.41 3.60
N ARG A 36 7.90 3.44 2.78
CA ARG A 36 9.23 4.05 2.54
C ARG A 36 9.87 4.55 3.83
N ALA A 37 9.05 5.09 4.74
CA ALA A 37 9.48 5.53 6.06
C ALA A 37 9.71 4.38 7.08
N ARG A 38 9.57 3.11 6.65
CA ARG A 38 9.69 1.90 7.48
C ARG A 38 8.73 1.86 8.69
N ARG A 39 7.61 2.60 8.62
CA ARG A 39 6.56 2.58 9.64
C ARG A 39 5.52 1.49 9.39
N LEU A 40 5.34 1.11 8.12
CA LEU A 40 4.58 -0.08 7.73
C LEU A 40 5.51 -1.17 7.24
N THR A 41 5.23 -2.41 7.63
CA THR A 41 5.83 -3.61 7.05
C THR A 41 5.13 -4.00 5.75
N GLN A 42 5.77 -4.83 4.93
CA GLN A 42 5.17 -5.35 3.69
C GLN A 42 3.84 -6.10 3.91
N PRO A 43 3.67 -6.98 4.91
CA PRO A 43 2.38 -7.63 5.18
C PRO A 43 1.29 -6.63 5.63
N GLU A 44 1.64 -5.60 6.40
CA GLU A 44 0.70 -4.54 6.79
C GLU A 44 0.27 -3.70 5.58
N LEU A 45 1.21 -3.36 4.71
CA LEU A 45 0.96 -2.65 3.46
C LEU A 45 0.03 -3.47 2.53
N ARG A 46 0.28 -4.78 2.41
CA ARG A 46 -0.54 -5.71 1.63
C ARG A 46 -1.99 -5.72 2.14
N ARG A 47 -2.17 -5.80 3.45
CA ARG A 47 -3.48 -5.77 4.11
C ARG A 47 -4.18 -4.42 3.92
N LEU A 48 -3.45 -3.32 4.06
CA LEU A 48 -3.97 -1.96 3.93
C LEU A 48 -4.48 -1.68 2.51
N LEU A 49 -3.76 -2.13 1.50
CA LEU A 49 -4.12 -1.95 0.09
C LEU A 49 -5.04 -3.05 -0.44
N GLY A 50 -5.29 -4.11 0.33
CA GLY A 50 -6.19 -5.19 -0.04
C GLY A 50 -5.63 -6.11 -1.14
N PHE A 51 -4.31 -6.22 -1.27
CA PHE A 51 -3.70 -7.13 -2.24
C PHE A 51 -3.82 -8.58 -1.77
N GLY A 52 -4.37 -9.45 -2.62
CA GLY A 52 -4.53 -10.87 -2.32
C GLY A 52 -3.20 -11.62 -2.23
N THR A 53 -2.16 -11.18 -2.96
CA THR A 53 -0.85 -11.83 -2.99
C THR A 53 0.28 -10.82 -2.83
N ARG A 54 1.42 -11.29 -2.31
CA ARG A 54 2.66 -10.49 -2.26
C ARG A 54 3.12 -10.08 -3.65
N THR A 55 3.03 -10.97 -4.63
CA THR A 55 3.39 -10.71 -6.03
C THR A 55 2.61 -9.54 -6.62
N ALA A 56 1.31 -9.43 -6.31
CA ALA A 56 0.49 -8.31 -6.77
C ALA A 56 0.93 -6.98 -6.14
N LEU A 57 1.26 -6.99 -4.83
CA LEU A 57 1.84 -5.83 -4.16
C LEU A 57 3.22 -5.47 -4.74
N ASP A 58 4.09 -6.46 -4.98
CA ASP A 58 5.43 -6.24 -5.53
C ASP A 58 5.38 -5.65 -6.95
N ALA A 59 4.46 -6.12 -7.79
CA ALA A 59 4.23 -5.55 -9.11
C ALA A 59 3.79 -4.08 -9.00
N TYR A 60 2.82 -3.80 -8.13
CA TYR A 60 2.34 -2.46 -7.85
C TYR A 60 3.44 -1.51 -7.34
N LEU A 61 4.30 -1.98 -6.43
CA LEU A 61 5.42 -1.20 -5.90
C LEU A 61 6.46 -0.91 -6.98
N LYS A 62 6.79 -1.90 -7.82
CA LYS A 62 7.71 -1.74 -8.96
C LYS A 62 7.21 -0.72 -9.97
N GLU A 63 5.92 -0.74 -10.31
CA GLU A 63 5.31 0.25 -11.20
C GLU A 63 5.44 1.69 -10.69
N ARG A 64 5.51 1.88 -9.36
CA ARG A 64 5.71 3.18 -8.71
C ARG A 64 7.16 3.51 -8.40
N GLY A 65 8.12 2.73 -8.91
CA GLY A 65 9.54 2.92 -8.64
C GLY A 65 9.90 2.72 -7.16
N VAL A 66 9.08 1.98 -6.41
CA VAL A 66 9.40 1.54 -5.05
C VAL A 66 10.05 0.17 -5.19
N TYR A 67 11.38 0.14 -5.20
CA TYR A 67 12.13 -1.11 -5.16
C TYR A 67 12.33 -1.51 -3.70
N THR A 68 11.65 -2.58 -3.29
CA THR A 68 11.87 -3.16 -1.97
C THR A 68 13.09 -4.09 -2.04
N ASP A 69 14.13 -3.80 -1.26
CA ASP A 69 15.19 -4.76 -1.02
C ASP A 69 14.62 -5.89 -0.17
N TYR A 70 14.47 -7.07 -0.77
CA TYR A 70 13.97 -8.25 -0.09
C TYR A 70 15.04 -8.78 0.86
N HIS A 71 14.76 -8.75 2.16
CA HIS A 71 15.68 -9.21 3.18
C HIS A 71 15.23 -10.52 3.82
N TYR A 72 16.18 -11.22 4.45
CA TYR A 72 15.93 -12.47 5.15
C TYR A 72 14.83 -12.38 6.21
N ALA A 73 14.67 -11.21 6.83
CA ALA A 73 13.60 -10.94 7.78
C ALA A 73 12.20 -11.00 7.14
N ASP A 74 12.07 -10.54 5.89
CA ASP A 74 10.81 -10.59 5.13
C ASP A 74 10.44 -12.05 4.81
N LEU A 75 11.43 -12.86 4.42
CA LEU A 75 11.24 -14.31 4.22
C LEU A 75 10.76 -15.02 5.50
N MET A 76 11.36 -14.68 6.65
CA MET A 76 10.97 -15.26 7.94
C MET A 76 9.54 -14.84 8.34
N GLN A 77 9.14 -13.62 8.01
CA GLN A 77 7.79 -13.15 8.24
C GLN A 77 6.78 -13.87 7.33
N ASP A 78 7.13 -14.11 6.08
CA ASP A 78 6.28 -14.86 5.15
C ASP A 78 6.09 -16.32 5.58
N LEU A 79 7.14 -16.97 6.08
CA LEU A 79 7.04 -18.33 6.63
C LEU A 79 6.11 -18.39 7.84
N ARG A 80 6.10 -17.35 8.69
CA ARG A 80 5.16 -17.25 9.81
C ARG A 80 3.73 -17.07 9.33
N ASP A 81 3.52 -16.23 8.31
CA ASP A 81 2.21 -15.97 7.74
C ASP A 81 1.65 -17.22 7.05
N LEU A 82 2.47 -17.99 6.33
CA LEU A 82 2.10 -19.29 5.75
C LEU A 82 1.72 -20.32 6.82
N ASN A 83 2.55 -20.43 7.87
CA ASN A 83 2.27 -21.33 8.99
C ASN A 83 0.95 -20.96 9.69
N ARG A 84 0.67 -19.65 9.84
CA ARG A 84 -0.60 -19.16 10.40
C ARG A 84 -1.81 -19.49 9.53
N LEU A 85 -1.61 -19.65 8.23
CA LEU A 85 -2.63 -20.08 7.26
C LEU A 85 -2.74 -21.62 7.15
N GLY A 86 -1.88 -22.37 7.83
CA GLY A 86 -1.87 -23.83 7.83
C GLY A 86 -1.37 -24.46 6.52
N LEU A 87 -0.57 -23.72 5.75
CA LEU A 87 0.06 -24.14 4.50
C LEU A 87 1.52 -24.55 4.71
#